data_AF-A0A8T2WB95-F1
#
_entry.id   AF-A0A8T2WB95-F1
#
_cell.length_a   1.000
_cell.length_b   1.000
_cell.length_c   1.000
_cell.angle_alpha   90.00
_cell.angle_beta   90.00
_cell.angle_gamma   90.00
#
_symmetry.space_group_name_H-M   'P 1'
#
loop_
_entity.id
_entity.type
_entity.pdbx_description
1 polymer ?
#
loop_
_entity_poly.entity_id
_entity_poly.type
_entity_poly.pdbx_seq_one_letter_code
_entity_poly.pdbx_strand_id
1 'polypeptide(L)'
;MRTALLSGRRLTSLAASCSTRCLATPLPLRRSRSLRSARRYIPRAQENNNNQTNESSFEDEEEDNASFNPSSLGPLTFPQQGEARAAVQEWLNPDPEELPGGFEMPIWDHLEELRERVLVGGLAAAVAILTCFAFSKDLVVFLEAPVAAQGVRFLQLSPGEFFFTTLKVGGYAGLLLSVPTVLYEIIAYVVPGLTKSERQFLAPVIFGSSILFYLGLVFSYEILTPAALNFFVSYADGAVESLWSIDQYFEFVLVLMLSTGLSFQVPVIQIMLGQLGIVSSQAMFSQWRFVVVGATVAAAVLTPSTDPFTQTLLAVPLVGLYMGGAGVVKLIENRRSVTAEQS
;
A
#
# COMPACT_ATOMS: atom_id res chain seq x y z
N MET A 1 -44.54 40.13 -40.71
CA MET A 1 -45.10 39.92 -42.04
C MET A 1 -44.77 38.48 -42.46
N ARG A 2 -45.73 37.54 -42.27
CA ARG A 2 -45.89 36.18 -42.88
C ARG A 2 -44.71 35.18 -42.78
N THR A 3 -44.77 33.87 -42.50
CA THR A 3 -45.75 32.76 -42.29
C THR A 3 -44.84 31.52 -42.03
N ALA A 4 -44.90 30.70 -40.97
CA ALA A 4 -45.84 29.62 -40.60
C ALA A 4 -46.02 28.47 -41.63
N LEU A 5 -46.02 27.21 -41.12
CA LEU A 5 -46.42 25.88 -41.68
C LEU A 5 -45.24 24.94 -42.06
N LEU A 6 -45.13 23.65 -41.68
CA LEU A 6 -46.04 22.54 -41.28
C LEU A 6 -45.33 21.60 -40.25
N SER A 7 -45.95 21.05 -39.19
CA SER A 7 -46.90 19.90 -39.11
C SER A 7 -46.31 18.55 -39.60
N GLY A 8 -46.32 17.42 -38.88
CA GLY A 8 -46.98 17.08 -37.61
C GLY A 8 -46.79 15.62 -37.13
N ARG A 9 -47.48 15.35 -36.02
CA ARG A 9 -47.63 14.13 -35.18
C ARG A 9 -47.90 12.78 -35.89
N ARG A 10 -47.45 11.67 -35.28
CA ARG A 10 -48.21 10.54 -34.63
C ARG A 10 -47.25 9.35 -34.40
N LEU A 11 -47.05 8.77 -33.20
CA LEU A 11 -47.89 7.87 -32.36
C LEU A 11 -48.23 6.50 -32.97
N THR A 12 -47.53 5.45 -32.52
CA THR A 12 -47.92 4.01 -32.37
C THR A 12 -46.78 3.31 -31.60
N SER A 13 -46.88 2.81 -30.36
CA SER A 13 -47.73 1.75 -29.76
C SER A 13 -47.51 0.33 -30.33
N LEU A 14 -46.87 -0.53 -29.52
CA LEU A 14 -46.89 -2.02 -29.46
C LEU A 14 -45.74 -2.42 -28.50
N ALA A 15 -45.88 -2.92 -27.26
CA ALA A 15 -46.86 -3.74 -26.54
C ALA A 15 -47.03 -5.18 -27.08
N ALA A 16 -46.22 -6.11 -26.56
CA ALA A 16 -46.54 -7.53 -26.27
C ALA A 16 -45.30 -8.15 -25.57
N SER A 17 -45.27 -8.47 -24.27
CA SER A 17 -46.08 -9.42 -23.46
C SER A 17 -45.60 -10.88 -23.57
N CYS A 18 -45.02 -11.40 -22.48
CA CYS A 18 -45.12 -12.79 -21.94
C CYS A 18 -44.20 -12.86 -20.68
N SER A 19 -44.61 -12.61 -19.42
CA SER A 19 -45.43 -13.42 -18.50
C SER A 19 -45.19 -14.93 -18.66
N THR A 20 -44.76 -15.70 -17.66
CA THR A 20 -45.66 -16.22 -16.63
C THR A 20 -44.93 -17.18 -15.64
N ARG A 21 -45.25 -17.05 -14.34
CA ARG A 21 -45.24 -18.03 -13.22
C ARG A 21 -43.90 -18.48 -12.59
N CYS A 22 -43.66 -18.16 -11.31
CA CYS A 22 -44.27 -18.67 -10.05
C CYS A 22 -43.67 -20.01 -9.59
N LEU A 23 -42.99 -20.01 -8.44
CA LEU A 23 -43.39 -20.82 -7.29
C LEU A 23 -42.61 -20.39 -6.03
N ALA A 24 -43.37 -19.98 -5.03
CA ALA A 24 -42.94 -19.78 -3.66
C ALA A 24 -42.82 -21.14 -2.95
N THR A 25 -41.88 -21.29 -2.01
CA THR A 25 -42.11 -22.10 -0.80
C THR A 25 -41.16 -21.68 0.33
N PRO A 26 -41.65 -21.53 1.59
CA PRO A 26 -40.87 -21.04 2.73
C PRO A 26 -40.49 -22.15 3.75
N LEU A 27 -39.36 -21.94 4.48
CA LEU A 27 -39.03 -22.39 5.86
C LEU A 27 -39.09 -23.93 6.17
N PRO A 28 -38.50 -24.49 7.26
CA PRO A 28 -38.37 -23.91 8.61
C PRO A 28 -37.09 -24.22 9.43
N LEU A 29 -37.04 -23.53 10.58
CA LEU A 29 -36.18 -23.74 11.76
C LEU A 29 -36.10 -25.21 12.23
N ARG A 30 -34.95 -25.64 12.76
CA ARG A 30 -34.92 -26.68 13.80
C ARG A 30 -33.78 -26.50 14.82
N ARG A 31 -34.21 -26.51 16.07
CA ARG A 31 -33.51 -26.31 17.34
C ARG A 31 -32.93 -27.63 17.86
N SER A 32 -31.78 -27.53 18.55
CA SER A 32 -31.29 -28.32 19.70
C SER A 32 -31.24 -29.86 19.68
N ARG A 33 -30.06 -30.41 20.04
CA ARG A 33 -29.80 -31.42 21.11
C ARG A 33 -28.34 -31.86 21.01
N SER A 34 -27.47 -31.46 21.93
CA SER A 34 -27.00 -32.29 23.06
C SER A 34 -26.93 -33.80 22.77
N LEU A 35 -25.72 -34.35 22.90
CA LEU A 35 -25.34 -35.39 23.88
C LEU A 35 -24.09 -36.17 23.42
N ARG A 36 -23.19 -36.38 24.39
CA ARG A 36 -22.31 -37.56 24.58
C ARG A 36 -21.16 -37.71 23.57
N SER A 37 -20.00 -38.28 23.89
CA SER A 37 -19.30 -38.67 25.11
C SER A 37 -18.05 -39.43 24.62
N ALA A 38 -16.84 -39.03 25.01
CA ALA A 38 -15.64 -39.87 25.00
C ALA A 38 -14.62 -39.18 25.91
N ARG A 39 -14.62 -39.42 27.23
CA ARG A 39 -14.08 -40.58 27.95
C ARG A 39 -12.55 -40.73 27.78
N ARG A 40 -11.86 -40.24 28.83
CA ARG A 40 -10.60 -40.70 29.45
C ARG A 40 -9.30 -40.64 28.64
N TYR A 41 -8.32 -39.94 29.20
CA TYR A 41 -7.25 -40.62 29.94
C TYR A 41 -6.71 -39.74 31.08
N ILE A 42 -6.49 -40.38 32.24
CA ILE A 42 -5.91 -39.85 33.49
C ILE A 42 -4.53 -40.51 33.63
N PRO A 43 -3.53 -39.83 34.22
CA PRO A 43 -2.91 -40.45 35.39
C PRO A 43 -2.80 -39.50 36.61
N ARG A 44 -3.30 -40.03 37.74
CA ARG A 44 -2.87 -39.84 39.15
C ARG A 44 -1.35 -40.11 39.25
N ALA A 45 -0.55 -39.69 40.23
CA ALA A 45 -0.64 -39.07 41.56
C ALA A 45 0.79 -38.53 41.85
N GLN A 46 1.06 -37.58 42.74
CA GLN A 46 1.05 -37.80 44.19
C GLN A 46 0.90 -36.50 44.98
N GLU A 47 -0.03 -36.61 45.92
CA GLU A 47 -0.29 -35.81 47.09
C GLU A 47 0.83 -36.00 48.11
N ASN A 48 1.30 -34.91 48.71
CA ASN A 48 1.82 -34.98 50.07
C ASN A 48 1.45 -33.70 50.83
N ASN A 49 0.51 -33.89 51.74
CA ASN A 49 0.09 -32.96 52.78
C ASN A 49 1.24 -32.74 53.77
N ASN A 50 1.34 -31.52 54.31
CA ASN A 50 1.48 -31.35 55.74
C ASN A 50 0.80 -30.05 56.17
N ASN A 51 -0.28 -30.23 56.94
CA ASN A 51 -0.94 -29.26 57.79
C ASN A 51 0.04 -28.63 58.78
N GLN A 52 -0.14 -27.34 59.10
CA GLN A 52 -0.56 -26.97 60.45
C GLN A 52 -1.16 -25.56 60.47
N THR A 53 -2.33 -25.48 61.10
CA THR A 53 -3.13 -24.31 61.49
C THR A 53 -2.46 -23.48 62.58
N ASN A 54 -2.81 -22.18 62.63
CA ASN A 54 -3.26 -21.38 63.81
C ASN A 54 -3.19 -19.89 63.44
N GLU A 55 -4.32 -19.20 63.24
CA GLU A 55 -5.12 -18.43 64.22
C GLU A 55 -4.44 -17.17 64.79
N SER A 56 -5.10 -16.02 64.55
CA SER A 56 -5.15 -14.74 65.30
C SER A 56 -3.81 -14.04 65.61
N SER A 57 -3.59 -12.74 65.36
CA SER A 57 -4.38 -11.60 65.83
C SER A 57 -3.88 -10.33 65.14
N PHE A 58 -4.75 -9.33 65.07
CA PHE A 58 -4.47 -7.96 64.67
C PHE A 58 -3.86 -7.22 65.87
N GLU A 59 -2.63 -6.70 65.75
CA GLU A 59 -2.08 -5.67 66.63
C GLU A 59 -1.41 -4.60 65.77
N ASP A 60 -1.65 -3.36 66.20
CA ASP A 60 -1.41 -2.10 65.52
C ASP A 60 0.09 -1.69 65.46
N GLU A 61 0.28 -0.66 64.64
CA GLU A 61 1.49 0.04 64.19
C GLU A 61 2.62 0.28 65.21
N GLU A 62 3.86 0.09 64.74
CA GLU A 62 5.01 0.87 65.19
C GLU A 62 5.98 1.07 64.00
N GLU A 63 6.18 2.32 63.59
CA GLU A 63 7.24 2.72 62.65
C GLU A 63 8.59 2.38 63.28
N ASP A 64 9.32 1.44 62.69
CA ASP A 64 10.72 1.20 63.06
C ASP A 64 11.66 1.27 61.86
N ASN A 65 12.69 2.07 62.04
CA ASN A 65 13.72 2.47 61.10
C ASN A 65 14.56 1.25 60.69
N ALA A 66 14.13 0.54 59.64
CA ALA A 66 14.88 -0.59 59.10
C ALA A 66 15.97 -0.09 58.13
N SER A 67 17.21 -0.04 58.65
CA SER A 67 18.44 0.08 57.87
C SER A 67 18.40 -0.83 56.63
N PHE A 68 18.57 -0.24 55.44
CA PHE A 68 18.80 -0.98 54.20
C PHE A 68 20.00 -1.93 54.39
N ASN A 69 19.72 -3.23 54.55
CA ASN A 69 20.74 -4.26 54.63
C ASN A 69 20.99 -4.79 53.19
N PRO A 70 22.13 -4.43 52.55
CA PRO A 70 22.43 -4.86 51.18
C PRO A 70 22.63 -6.37 51.04
N SER A 71 22.62 -7.12 52.15
CA SER A 71 22.73 -8.59 52.20
C SER A 71 21.45 -9.34 51.80
N SER A 72 20.36 -8.63 51.52
CA SER A 72 19.07 -9.22 51.10
C SER A 72 18.90 -9.32 49.57
N LEU A 73 19.87 -8.81 48.81
CA LEU A 73 19.94 -9.05 47.37
C LEU A 73 20.36 -10.50 47.15
N GLY A 74 19.37 -11.35 46.83
CA GLY A 74 19.63 -12.69 46.31
C GLY A 74 20.61 -12.61 45.13
N PRO A 75 21.41 -13.66 44.87
CA PRO A 75 22.44 -13.61 43.84
C PRO A 75 21.80 -13.25 42.50
N LEU A 76 22.25 -12.16 41.88
CA LEU A 76 21.94 -11.88 40.48
C LEU A 76 22.47 -13.05 39.67
N THR A 77 21.56 -13.94 39.28
CA THR A 77 21.87 -15.09 38.45
C THR A 77 22.02 -14.56 37.04
N PHE A 78 23.24 -14.16 36.69
CA PHE A 78 23.56 -13.85 35.30
C PHE A 78 23.40 -15.15 34.50
N PRO A 79 22.69 -15.14 33.36
CA PRO A 79 22.60 -16.30 32.49
C PRO A 79 24.00 -16.86 32.28
N GLN A 80 24.18 -18.16 32.45
CA GLN A 80 25.49 -18.77 32.24
C GLN A 80 25.93 -18.39 30.82
N GLN A 81 27.21 -18.00 30.64
CA GLN A 81 27.72 -17.52 29.35
C GLN A 81 27.41 -18.48 28.18
N GLY A 82 27.20 -19.77 28.45
CA GLY A 82 26.76 -20.77 27.47
C GLY A 82 25.32 -20.58 26.97
N GLU A 83 24.36 -20.22 27.83
CA GLU A 83 22.95 -20.03 27.46
C GLU A 83 22.74 -18.74 26.68
N ALA A 84 23.39 -17.65 27.09
CA ALA A 84 23.36 -16.41 26.33
C ALA A 84 24.01 -16.57 24.94
N ARG A 85 25.08 -17.37 24.85
CA ARG A 85 25.72 -17.71 23.57
C ARG A 85 24.84 -18.62 22.72
N ALA A 86 24.14 -19.58 23.31
CA ALA A 86 23.21 -20.45 22.58
C ALA A 86 22.03 -19.66 22.01
N ALA A 87 21.42 -18.76 22.79
CA ALA A 87 20.35 -17.89 22.30
C ALA A 87 20.80 -16.95 21.17
N VAL A 88 22.02 -16.41 21.25
CA VAL A 88 22.62 -15.61 20.17
C VAL A 88 22.95 -16.47 18.96
N GLN A 89 23.46 -17.70 19.16
CA GLN A 89 23.78 -18.64 18.09
C GLN A 89 22.53 -19.11 17.34
N GLU A 90 21.43 -19.33 18.06
CA GLU A 90 20.14 -19.74 17.50
C GLU A 90 19.46 -18.58 16.75
N TRP A 91 19.60 -17.36 17.25
CA TRP A 91 19.18 -16.16 16.51
C TRP A 91 20.03 -15.91 15.24
N LEU A 92 21.34 -16.17 15.31
CA LEU A 92 22.25 -16.03 14.15
C LEU A 92 22.07 -17.14 13.12
N ASN A 93 21.61 -18.32 13.54
CA ASN A 93 21.62 -19.54 12.72
C ASN A 93 20.28 -20.30 12.87
N PRO A 94 19.17 -19.71 12.38
CA PRO A 94 17.85 -20.31 12.47
C PRO A 94 17.82 -21.68 11.77
N ASP A 95 16.96 -22.58 12.25
CA ASP A 95 16.86 -23.93 11.70
C ASP A 95 16.56 -23.90 10.19
N PRO A 96 17.31 -24.63 9.34
CA PRO A 96 17.12 -24.65 7.88
C PRO A 96 15.71 -25.06 7.43
N GLU A 97 14.92 -25.67 8.33
CA GLU A 97 13.57 -26.11 8.10
C GLU A 97 12.56 -24.94 8.03
N GLU A 98 12.88 -23.77 8.60
CA GLU A 98 12.04 -22.56 8.54
C GLU A 98 12.16 -21.79 7.21
N LEU A 99 13.29 -21.95 6.51
CA LEU A 99 13.54 -21.29 5.23
C LEU A 99 12.91 -22.06 4.04
N PRO A 100 12.30 -21.38 3.07
CA PRO A 100 11.71 -22.02 1.90
C PRO A 100 12.80 -22.51 0.94
N GLY A 101 13.18 -23.79 1.04
CA GLY A 101 14.11 -24.44 0.10
C GLY A 101 15.22 -25.28 0.74
N GLY A 102 15.35 -25.29 2.07
CA GLY A 102 16.33 -26.12 2.79
C GLY A 102 17.80 -25.72 2.56
N PHE A 103 18.06 -24.68 1.78
CA PHE A 103 19.37 -24.11 1.51
C PHE A 103 19.27 -22.60 1.58
N GLU A 104 20.12 -21.97 2.40
CA GLU A 104 20.46 -20.56 2.24
C GLU A 104 21.05 -20.39 0.83
N MET A 105 20.45 -19.53 0.01
CA MET A 105 20.99 -19.29 -1.32
C MET A 105 22.30 -18.51 -1.20
N PRO A 106 23.40 -18.95 -1.85
CA PRO A 106 24.63 -18.17 -1.88
C PRO A 106 24.41 -16.82 -2.58
N ILE A 107 25.20 -15.81 -2.21
CA ILE A 107 25.09 -14.43 -2.76
C ILE A 107 25.08 -14.41 -4.29
N TRP A 108 25.82 -15.31 -4.92
CA TRP A 108 25.87 -15.44 -6.38
C TRP A 108 24.52 -15.85 -6.98
N ASP A 109 23.82 -16.78 -6.35
CA ASP A 109 22.50 -17.22 -6.79
C ASP A 109 21.49 -16.08 -6.62
N HIS A 110 21.57 -15.32 -5.52
CA HIS A 110 20.74 -14.14 -5.31
C HIS A 110 21.01 -13.03 -6.35
N LEU A 111 22.27 -12.81 -6.75
CA LEU A 111 22.60 -11.86 -7.81
C LEU A 111 22.11 -12.34 -9.19
N GLU A 112 22.11 -13.65 -9.44
CA GLU A 112 21.58 -14.21 -10.68
C GLU A 112 20.06 -14.05 -10.75
N GLU A 113 19.35 -14.25 -9.63
CA GLU A 113 17.92 -13.94 -9.53
C GLU A 113 17.66 -12.47 -9.84
N LEU A 114 18.44 -11.53 -9.27
CA LEU A 114 18.29 -10.10 -9.57
C LEU A 114 18.39 -9.84 -11.08
N ARG A 115 19.37 -10.43 -11.76
CA ARG A 115 19.54 -10.28 -13.20
C ARG A 115 18.32 -10.79 -13.95
N GLU A 116 17.87 -12.01 -13.66
CA GLU A 116 16.72 -12.61 -14.33
C GLU A 116 15.46 -11.77 -14.14
N ARG A 117 15.20 -11.33 -12.90
CA ARG A 117 14.04 -10.49 -12.54
C ARG A 117 14.07 -9.13 -13.24
N VAL A 118 15.24 -8.48 -13.30
CA VAL A 118 15.41 -7.20 -14.01
C VAL A 118 15.20 -7.37 -15.51
N LEU A 119 15.67 -8.47 -16.11
CA LEU A 119 15.47 -8.75 -17.53
C LEU A 119 13.99 -9.04 -17.84
N VAL A 120 13.31 -9.84 -17.02
CA VAL A 120 11.88 -10.15 -17.19
C VAL A 120 11.03 -8.89 -17.00
N GLY A 121 11.28 -8.11 -15.95
CA GLY A 121 10.60 -6.84 -15.70
C GLY A 121 10.84 -5.82 -16.81
N GLY A 122 12.09 -5.71 -17.29
CA GLY A 122 12.46 -4.85 -18.41
C GLY A 122 11.80 -5.27 -19.73
N LEU A 123 11.73 -6.58 -20.01
CA LEU A 123 11.04 -7.11 -21.18
C LEU A 123 9.53 -6.84 -21.11
N ALA A 124 8.91 -7.04 -19.95
CA ALA A 124 7.50 -6.74 -19.73
C ALA A 124 7.20 -5.24 -19.96
N ALA A 125 8.06 -4.35 -19.43
CA ALA A 125 7.97 -2.92 -19.68
C ALA A 125 8.14 -2.58 -21.16
N ALA A 126 9.11 -3.18 -21.85
CA ALA A 126 9.30 -2.97 -23.29
C ALA A 126 8.08 -3.40 -24.11
N VAL A 127 7.51 -4.57 -23.81
CA VAL A 127 6.29 -5.07 -24.49
C VAL A 127 5.09 -4.14 -24.21
N ALA A 128 4.93 -3.67 -22.98
CA ALA A 128 3.87 -2.72 -22.63
C ALA A 128 4.04 -1.39 -23.37
N ILE A 129 5.27 -0.84 -23.44
CA ILE A 129 5.60 0.36 -24.20
C ILE A 129 5.29 0.17 -25.69
N LEU A 130 5.73 -0.92 -26.30
CA LEU A 130 5.45 -1.18 -27.72
C LEU A 130 3.94 -1.32 -27.99
N THR A 131 3.21 -1.90 -27.06
CA THR A 131 1.74 -2.02 -27.16
C THR A 131 1.08 -0.65 -27.05
N CYS A 132 1.42 0.15 -26.05
CA CYS A 132 0.88 1.50 -25.87
C CYS A 132 1.28 2.45 -27.01
N PHE A 133 2.44 2.23 -27.63
CA PHE A 133 2.91 3.01 -28.77
C PHE A 133 1.94 2.94 -29.95
N ALA A 134 1.35 1.77 -30.20
CA ALA A 134 0.36 1.56 -31.27
C ALA A 134 -0.92 2.40 -31.06
N PHE A 135 -1.25 2.71 -29.80
CA PHE A 135 -2.44 3.47 -29.40
C PHE A 135 -2.11 4.89 -28.89
N SER A 136 -0.88 5.37 -29.15
CA SER A 136 -0.37 6.63 -28.60
C SER A 136 -1.24 7.85 -28.93
N LYS A 137 -1.82 7.91 -30.13
CA LYS A 137 -2.73 8.99 -30.53
C LYS A 137 -4.05 8.98 -29.77
N ASP A 138 -4.61 7.80 -29.52
CA ASP A 138 -5.85 7.68 -28.75
C ASP A 138 -5.62 8.06 -27.28
N LEU A 139 -4.44 7.70 -26.74
CA LEU A 139 -4.01 8.10 -25.41
C LEU A 139 -3.84 9.61 -25.28
N VAL A 140 -3.27 10.28 -26.29
CA VAL A 140 -3.18 11.75 -26.35
C VAL A 140 -4.57 12.38 -26.22
N VAL A 141 -5.55 11.93 -27.03
CA VAL A 141 -6.93 12.45 -26.98
C VAL A 141 -7.58 12.19 -25.61
N PHE A 142 -7.32 11.05 -24.99
CA PHE A 142 -7.80 10.74 -23.64
C PHE A 142 -7.23 11.68 -22.57
N LEU A 143 -5.93 11.96 -22.64
CA LEU A 143 -5.22 12.85 -21.73
C LEU A 143 -5.55 14.33 -21.96
N GLU A 144 -6.06 14.72 -23.13
CA GLU A 144 -6.51 16.10 -23.42
C GLU A 144 -7.87 16.44 -22.80
N ALA A 145 -8.72 15.45 -22.50
CA ALA A 145 -10.06 15.64 -21.98
C ALA A 145 -10.19 16.65 -20.81
N PRO A 146 -9.36 16.61 -19.74
CA PRO A 146 -9.46 17.56 -18.64
C PRO A 146 -9.11 19.00 -19.03
N VAL A 147 -8.27 19.22 -20.04
CA VAL A 147 -7.95 20.57 -20.55
C VAL A 147 -8.99 21.06 -21.54
N ALA A 148 -9.51 20.18 -22.39
CA ALA A 148 -10.57 20.53 -23.33
C ALA A 148 -11.81 21.09 -22.62
N ALA A 149 -12.14 20.56 -21.44
CA ALA A 149 -13.21 21.06 -20.59
C ALA A 149 -13.00 22.50 -20.11
N GLN A 150 -11.75 22.96 -20.00
CA GLN A 150 -11.38 24.32 -19.58
C GLN A 150 -11.33 25.31 -20.75
N GLY A 151 -11.52 24.86 -22.00
CA GLY A 151 -11.52 25.72 -23.19
C GLY A 151 -10.15 26.29 -23.58
N VAL A 152 -9.06 25.77 -23.01
CA VAL A 152 -7.68 26.21 -23.31
C VAL A 152 -7.28 25.67 -24.69
N ARG A 153 -6.67 26.54 -25.50
CA ARG A 153 -6.16 26.16 -26.83
C ARG A 153 -4.68 25.80 -26.72
N PHE A 154 -4.30 24.67 -27.30
CA PHE A 154 -2.90 24.29 -27.43
C PHE A 154 -2.22 25.10 -28.54
N LEU A 155 -1.02 25.57 -28.23
CA LEU A 155 -0.10 26.18 -29.18
C LEU A 155 1.01 25.18 -29.48
N GLN A 156 1.24 24.94 -30.77
CA GLN A 156 2.39 24.18 -31.23
C GLN A 156 3.53 25.16 -31.50
N LEU A 157 4.58 25.10 -30.68
CA LEU A 157 5.76 25.96 -30.78
C LEU A 157 6.69 25.51 -31.90
N SER A 158 6.67 24.22 -32.25
CA SER A 158 7.50 23.65 -33.32
C SER A 158 6.81 22.53 -34.08
N PRO A 159 7.01 22.38 -35.41
CA PRO A 159 6.36 21.34 -36.20
C PRO A 159 6.61 19.91 -35.71
N GLY A 160 7.75 19.65 -35.08
CA GLY A 160 8.11 18.33 -34.52
C GLY A 160 7.61 18.07 -33.09
N GLU A 161 7.07 19.06 -32.40
CA GLU A 161 6.68 18.96 -30.97
C GLU A 161 5.66 17.83 -30.75
N PHE A 162 4.57 17.83 -31.53
CA PHE A 162 3.51 16.82 -31.43
C PHE A 162 4.02 15.38 -31.64
N PHE A 163 5.01 15.20 -32.53
CA PHE A 163 5.61 13.90 -32.77
C PHE A 163 6.31 13.39 -31.49
N PHE A 164 7.20 14.19 -30.91
CA PHE A 164 7.91 13.82 -29.67
C PHE A 164 6.96 13.66 -28.49
N THR A 165 5.93 14.51 -28.36
CA THR A 165 4.91 14.38 -27.32
C THR A 165 4.14 13.07 -27.44
N THR A 166 3.79 12.64 -28.66
CA THR A 166 3.14 11.35 -28.89
C THR A 166 4.04 10.19 -28.48
N LEU A 167 5.35 10.27 -28.76
CA LEU A 167 6.33 9.27 -28.28
C LEU A 167 6.40 9.24 -26.75
N LYS A 168 6.46 10.42 -26.09
CA LYS A 168 6.46 10.55 -24.62
C LYS A 168 5.21 9.89 -24.04
N VAL A 169 4.02 10.23 -24.53
CA VAL A 169 2.75 9.66 -24.05
C VAL A 169 2.74 8.14 -24.18
N GLY A 170 3.10 7.59 -25.34
CA GLY A 170 3.17 6.14 -25.54
C GLY A 170 4.16 5.46 -24.59
N GLY A 171 5.34 6.06 -24.40
CA GLY A 171 6.37 5.57 -23.48
C GLY A 171 5.92 5.58 -22.02
N TYR A 172 5.43 6.73 -21.52
CA TYR A 172 4.94 6.85 -20.15
C TYR A 172 3.72 5.97 -19.89
N ALA A 173 2.77 5.88 -20.83
CA ALA A 173 1.61 5.00 -20.68
C ALA A 173 2.02 3.52 -20.59
N GLY A 174 2.98 3.08 -21.40
CA GLY A 174 3.53 1.73 -21.32
C GLY A 174 4.27 1.46 -20.01
N LEU A 175 5.07 2.43 -19.55
CA LEU A 175 5.74 2.35 -18.25
C LEU A 175 4.72 2.21 -17.12
N LEU A 176 3.70 3.08 -17.08
CA LEU A 176 2.61 3.04 -16.12
C LEU A 176 1.89 1.69 -16.14
N LEU A 177 1.58 1.15 -17.33
CA LEU A 177 0.94 -0.16 -17.47
C LEU A 177 1.81 -1.30 -16.93
N SER A 178 3.13 -1.18 -17.05
CA SER A 178 4.09 -2.21 -16.61
C SER A 178 4.43 -2.19 -15.13
N VAL A 179 4.14 -1.10 -14.39
CA VAL A 179 4.55 -0.97 -12.98
C VAL A 179 4.07 -2.12 -12.10
N PRO A 180 2.82 -2.63 -12.17
CA PRO A 180 2.41 -3.77 -11.36
C PRO A 180 3.26 -5.03 -11.62
N THR A 181 3.63 -5.28 -12.86
CA THR A 181 4.52 -6.40 -13.22
C THR A 181 5.93 -6.17 -12.70
N VAL A 182 6.48 -4.97 -12.86
CA VAL A 182 7.81 -4.63 -12.32
C VAL A 182 7.83 -4.77 -10.81
N LEU A 183 6.77 -4.32 -10.14
CA LEU A 183 6.63 -4.41 -8.69
C LEU A 183 6.51 -5.87 -8.22
N TYR A 184 5.80 -6.71 -8.96
CA TYR A 184 5.79 -8.15 -8.73
C TYR A 184 7.21 -8.74 -8.78
N GLU A 185 8.00 -8.41 -9.80
CA GLU A 185 9.38 -8.92 -9.90
C GLU A 185 10.29 -8.40 -8.78
N ILE A 186 10.13 -7.13 -8.37
CA ILE A 186 10.86 -6.56 -7.22
C ILE A 186 10.51 -7.31 -5.93
N ILE A 187 9.22 -7.58 -5.67
CA ILE A 187 8.81 -8.30 -4.47
C ILE A 187 9.22 -9.78 -4.56
N ALA A 188 9.11 -10.39 -5.74
CA ALA A 188 9.52 -11.78 -5.99
C ALA A 188 11.02 -11.99 -5.76
N TYR A 189 11.86 -11.00 -6.05
CA TYR A 189 13.28 -11.00 -5.73
C TYR A 189 13.55 -11.04 -4.22
N VAL A 190 12.67 -10.47 -3.39
CA VAL A 190 12.81 -10.47 -1.93
C VAL A 190 12.34 -11.80 -1.31
N VAL A 191 11.41 -12.53 -1.96
CA VAL A 191 10.81 -13.79 -1.45
C VAL A 191 11.82 -14.82 -0.92
N PRO A 192 12.95 -15.09 -1.59
CA PRO A 192 13.97 -16.04 -1.12
C PRO A 192 14.54 -15.75 0.26
N GLY A 193 14.60 -14.47 0.65
CA GLY A 193 15.12 -14.03 1.94
C GLY A 193 14.10 -14.08 3.08
N LEU A 194 12.86 -14.52 2.82
CA LEU A 194 11.78 -14.54 3.80
C LEU A 194 11.49 -15.95 4.30
N THR A 195 11.04 -16.04 5.56
CA THR A 195 10.58 -17.30 6.14
C THR A 195 9.29 -17.79 5.47
N LYS A 196 8.98 -19.09 5.61
CA LYS A 196 7.74 -19.67 5.07
C LYS A 196 6.47 -18.97 5.56
N SER A 197 6.47 -18.52 6.82
CA SER A 197 5.34 -17.83 7.45
C SER A 197 5.18 -16.37 7.00
N GLU A 198 6.24 -15.73 6.52
CA GLU A 198 6.21 -14.38 5.96
C GLU A 198 5.77 -14.39 4.48
N ARG A 199 6.17 -15.42 3.73
CA ARG A 199 5.84 -15.56 2.30
C ARG A 199 4.34 -15.53 2.00
N GLN A 200 3.50 -16.08 2.89
CA GLN A 200 2.04 -16.04 2.71
C GLN A 200 1.47 -14.61 2.73
N PHE A 201 2.15 -13.65 3.38
CA PHE A 201 1.72 -12.25 3.41
C PHE A 201 2.09 -11.50 2.13
N LEU A 202 3.00 -12.01 1.31
CA LEU A 202 3.41 -11.33 0.08
C LEU A 202 2.33 -11.35 -1.00
N ALA A 203 1.57 -12.44 -1.10
CA ALA A 203 0.48 -12.55 -2.09
C ALA A 203 -0.57 -11.42 -1.96
N PRO A 204 -1.17 -11.16 -0.78
CA PRO A 204 -2.11 -10.05 -0.63
C PRO A 204 -1.44 -8.67 -0.77
N VAL A 205 -0.14 -8.55 -0.44
CA VAL A 205 0.61 -7.30 -0.61
C VAL A 205 0.81 -6.96 -2.09
N ILE A 206 1.20 -7.93 -2.93
CA ILE A 206 1.35 -7.76 -4.39
C ILE A 206 0.02 -7.41 -5.05
N PHE A 207 -1.05 -8.09 -4.66
CA PHE A 207 -2.38 -7.80 -5.20
C PHE A 207 -2.87 -6.41 -4.77
N GLY A 208 -2.72 -6.09 -3.48
CA GLY A 208 -3.05 -4.78 -2.93
C GLY A 208 -2.23 -3.65 -3.56
N SER A 209 -0.95 -3.87 -3.83
CA SER A 209 -0.06 -2.87 -4.42
C SER A 209 -0.41 -2.55 -5.86
N SER A 210 -0.80 -3.58 -6.64
CA SER A 210 -1.29 -3.41 -8.01
C SER A 210 -2.56 -2.57 -8.05
N ILE A 211 -3.52 -2.85 -7.15
CA ILE A 211 -4.75 -2.05 -7.03
C ILE A 211 -4.41 -0.62 -6.61
N LEU A 212 -3.55 -0.46 -5.61
CA LEU A 212 -3.21 0.84 -5.05
C LEU A 212 -2.45 1.70 -6.08
N PHE A 213 -1.63 1.09 -6.94
CA PHE A 213 -0.99 1.77 -8.06
C PHE A 213 -2.03 2.36 -9.02
N TYR A 214 -2.96 1.55 -9.52
CA TYR A 214 -3.99 2.05 -10.44
C TYR A 214 -4.94 3.04 -9.78
N LEU A 215 -5.23 2.88 -8.48
CA LEU A 215 -5.97 3.87 -7.70
C LEU A 215 -5.20 5.20 -7.64
N GLY A 216 -3.88 5.16 -7.49
CA GLY A 216 -3.01 6.33 -7.57
C GLY A 216 -3.05 7.01 -8.94
N LEU A 217 -3.12 6.25 -10.04
CA LEU A 217 -3.27 6.79 -11.40
C LEU A 217 -4.61 7.51 -11.57
N VAL A 218 -5.69 6.86 -11.15
CA VAL A 218 -7.04 7.45 -11.19
C VAL A 218 -7.10 8.70 -10.30
N PHE A 219 -6.55 8.65 -9.10
CA PHE A 219 -6.46 9.79 -8.18
C PHE A 219 -5.68 10.94 -8.81
N SER A 220 -4.56 10.66 -9.48
CA SER A 220 -3.77 11.69 -10.14
C SER A 220 -4.55 12.37 -11.28
N TYR A 221 -5.15 11.58 -12.16
CA TYR A 221 -5.87 12.09 -13.34
C TYR A 221 -7.18 12.80 -12.99
N GLU A 222 -7.97 12.27 -12.06
CA GLU A 222 -9.31 12.79 -11.74
C GLU A 222 -9.29 13.90 -10.67
N ILE A 223 -8.25 13.96 -9.82
CA ILE A 223 -8.21 14.90 -8.69
C ILE A 223 -7.04 15.88 -8.85
N LEU A 224 -5.80 15.38 -8.96
CA LEU A 224 -4.62 16.26 -8.96
C LEU A 224 -4.50 17.07 -10.24
N THR A 225 -4.66 16.43 -11.41
CA THR A 225 -4.59 17.11 -12.70
C THR A 225 -5.61 18.26 -12.78
N PRO A 226 -6.93 18.05 -12.63
CA PRO A 226 -7.88 19.15 -12.70
C PRO A 226 -7.68 20.19 -11.60
N ALA A 227 -7.24 19.81 -10.39
CA ALA A 227 -6.91 20.80 -9.35
C ALA A 227 -5.78 21.74 -9.78
N ALA A 228 -4.72 21.20 -10.39
CA ALA A 228 -3.62 21.99 -10.95
C ALA A 228 -4.08 22.88 -12.10
N LEU A 229 -4.84 22.32 -13.04
CA LEU A 229 -5.33 23.03 -14.23
C LEU A 229 -6.25 24.19 -13.86
N ASN A 230 -7.22 23.95 -12.97
CA ASN A 230 -8.13 24.99 -12.49
C ASN A 230 -7.39 26.13 -11.79
N PHE A 231 -6.36 25.82 -11.00
CA PHE A 231 -5.54 26.84 -10.36
C PHE A 231 -4.85 27.72 -11.41
N PHE A 232 -4.18 27.14 -12.40
CA PHE A 232 -3.49 27.93 -13.43
C PHE A 232 -4.44 28.76 -14.29
N VAL A 233 -5.59 28.20 -14.68
CA VAL A 233 -6.60 28.93 -15.46
C VAL A 233 -7.21 30.07 -14.65
N SER A 234 -7.62 29.83 -13.40
CA SER A 234 -8.21 30.87 -12.54
C SER A 234 -7.22 31.96 -12.13
N TYR A 235 -5.94 31.62 -12.01
CA TYR A 235 -4.89 32.59 -11.72
C TYR A 235 -4.57 33.50 -12.91
N ALA A 236 -4.66 32.97 -14.13
CA ALA A 236 -4.41 33.74 -15.36
C ALA A 236 -5.63 34.56 -15.83
N ASP A 237 -6.82 34.25 -15.34
CA ASP A 237 -8.07 34.90 -15.74
C ASP A 237 -8.02 36.42 -15.54
N GLY A 238 -8.44 37.17 -16.56
CA GLY A 238 -8.40 38.63 -16.59
C GLY A 238 -7.01 39.28 -16.69
N ALA A 239 -5.91 38.51 -16.65
CA ALA A 239 -4.55 39.02 -16.76
C ALA A 239 -3.91 38.75 -18.14
N VAL A 240 -4.01 37.53 -18.66
CA VAL A 240 -3.35 37.08 -19.90
C VAL A 240 -4.20 36.03 -20.62
N GLU A 241 -4.18 36.01 -21.96
CA GLU A 241 -4.76 34.90 -22.72
C GLU A 241 -4.03 33.58 -22.42
N SER A 242 -4.79 32.56 -22.02
CA SER A 242 -4.25 31.25 -21.62
C SER A 242 -3.94 30.40 -22.87
N LEU A 243 -2.69 30.44 -23.33
CA LEU A 243 -2.15 29.61 -24.41
C LEU A 243 -1.07 28.68 -23.88
N TRP A 244 -1.24 27.37 -24.06
CA TRP A 244 -0.36 26.38 -23.44
C TRP A 244 0.40 25.58 -24.51
N SER A 245 1.68 25.29 -24.24
CA SER A 245 2.47 24.37 -25.07
C SER A 245 1.97 22.94 -24.84
N ILE A 246 1.80 22.21 -25.95
CA ILE A 246 1.38 20.80 -25.89
C ILE A 246 2.43 19.95 -25.15
N ASP A 247 3.72 20.14 -25.44
CA ASP A 247 4.77 19.35 -24.79
C ASP A 247 4.82 19.56 -23.29
N GLN A 248 4.77 20.82 -22.84
CA GLN A 248 4.80 21.15 -21.40
C GLN A 248 3.58 20.61 -20.65
N TYR A 249 2.40 20.69 -21.27
CA TYR A 249 1.19 20.14 -20.68
C TYR A 249 1.28 18.63 -20.47
N PHE A 250 1.65 17.89 -21.52
CA PHE A 250 1.73 16.44 -21.44
C PHE A 250 2.86 16.00 -20.52
N GLU A 251 4.01 16.68 -20.54
CA GLU A 251 5.09 16.40 -19.60
C GLU A 251 4.65 16.58 -18.14
N PHE A 252 3.96 17.68 -17.85
CA PHE A 252 3.37 17.92 -16.54
C PHE A 252 2.42 16.79 -16.11
N VAL A 253 1.44 16.44 -16.94
CA VAL A 253 0.44 15.41 -16.59
C VAL A 253 1.07 14.02 -16.47
N LEU A 254 1.94 13.63 -17.39
CA LEU A 254 2.58 12.31 -17.39
C LEU A 254 3.49 12.12 -16.17
N VAL A 255 4.31 13.13 -15.83
CA VAL A 255 5.19 13.06 -14.66
C VAL A 255 4.38 13.12 -13.36
N LEU A 256 3.30 13.92 -13.31
CA LEU A 256 2.38 13.94 -12.17
C LEU A 256 1.72 12.58 -11.94
N MET A 257 1.25 11.92 -13.00
CA MET A 257 0.66 10.58 -12.93
C MET A 257 1.68 9.53 -12.49
N LEU A 258 2.88 9.55 -13.06
CA LEU A 258 3.96 8.62 -12.71
C LEU A 258 4.40 8.80 -11.25
N SER A 259 4.71 10.03 -10.84
CA SER A 259 5.13 10.34 -9.47
C SER A 259 4.07 9.98 -8.44
N THR A 260 2.81 10.30 -8.71
CA THR A 260 1.69 9.97 -7.83
C THR A 260 1.49 8.45 -7.75
N GLY A 261 1.46 7.75 -8.89
CA GLY A 261 1.32 6.28 -8.92
C GLY A 261 2.43 5.56 -8.15
N LEU A 262 3.69 5.99 -8.31
CA LEU A 262 4.81 5.47 -7.54
C LEU A 262 4.72 5.83 -6.05
N SER A 263 4.21 7.01 -5.71
CA SER A 263 4.01 7.42 -4.31
C SER A 263 2.96 6.59 -3.59
N PHE A 264 1.95 6.09 -4.31
CA PHE A 264 0.99 5.12 -3.78
C PHE A 264 1.62 3.76 -3.43
N GLN A 265 2.89 3.53 -3.77
CA GLN A 265 3.66 2.36 -3.30
C GLN A 265 4.32 2.58 -1.94
N VAL A 266 4.40 3.82 -1.45
CA VAL A 266 4.97 4.11 -0.12
C VAL A 266 4.24 3.34 1.00
N PRO A 267 2.89 3.32 1.08
CA PRO A 267 2.17 2.51 2.07
C PRO A 267 2.46 1.01 1.95
N VAL A 268 2.61 0.50 0.73
CA VAL A 268 2.92 -0.92 0.48
C VAL A 268 4.27 -1.27 1.09
N ILE A 269 5.28 -0.45 0.83
CA ILE A 269 6.63 -0.62 1.38
C ILE A 269 6.59 -0.53 2.91
N GLN A 270 5.85 0.43 3.48
CA GLN A 270 5.70 0.56 4.93
C GLN A 270 5.05 -0.68 5.56
N ILE A 271 3.98 -1.19 4.96
CA ILE A 271 3.31 -2.42 5.42
C ILE A 271 4.28 -3.60 5.37
N MET A 272 5.05 -3.73 4.29
CA MET A 272 6.02 -4.81 4.14
C MET A 272 7.12 -4.72 5.22
N LEU A 273 7.71 -3.55 5.43
CA LEU A 273 8.74 -3.32 6.45
C LEU A 273 8.21 -3.55 7.88
N GLY A 274 6.97 -3.15 8.16
CA GLY A 274 6.32 -3.35 9.46
C GLY A 274 5.99 -4.81 9.74
N GLN A 275 5.56 -5.57 8.73
CA GLN A 275 5.27 -7.01 8.87
C GLN A 275 6.51 -7.84 9.19
N LEU A 276 7.63 -7.49 8.53
CA LEU A 276 8.96 -8.08 8.74
C LEU A 276 9.62 -7.62 10.04
N GLY A 277 9.01 -6.68 10.78
CA GLY A 277 9.58 -6.16 12.03
C GLY A 277 10.85 -5.31 11.85
N ILE A 278 11.19 -4.91 10.62
CA ILE A 278 12.39 -4.09 10.32
C ILE A 278 12.22 -2.68 10.87
N VAL A 279 11.00 -2.12 10.77
CA VAL A 279 10.67 -0.77 11.22
C VAL A 279 9.35 -0.77 11.98
N SER A 280 9.35 -0.29 13.22
CA SER A 280 8.13 -0.17 14.02
C SER A 280 7.27 1.03 13.60
N SER A 281 5.96 0.95 13.81
CA SER A 281 5.05 2.07 13.53
C SER A 281 5.44 3.34 14.30
N GLN A 282 5.88 3.19 15.55
CA GLN A 282 6.33 4.30 16.40
C GLN A 282 7.56 4.99 15.80
N ALA A 283 8.51 4.23 15.23
CA ALA A 283 9.65 4.79 14.54
C ALA A 283 9.21 5.59 13.30
N MET A 284 8.29 5.06 12.50
CA MET A 284 7.75 5.79 11.33
C MET A 284 7.12 7.12 11.73
N PHE A 285 6.26 7.14 12.75
CA PHE A 285 5.65 8.38 13.22
C PHE A 285 6.66 9.36 13.82
N SER A 286 7.74 8.88 14.46
CA SER A 286 8.77 9.76 15.01
C SER A 286 9.52 10.57 13.92
N GLN A 287 9.63 10.02 12.71
CA GLN A 287 10.40 10.61 11.61
C GLN A 287 9.55 11.50 10.68
N TRP A 288 8.32 11.85 11.08
CA TRP A 288 7.40 12.64 10.25
C TRP A 288 8.01 13.95 9.70
N ARG A 289 8.90 14.60 10.45
CA ARG A 289 9.57 15.86 10.05
C ARG A 289 10.46 15.65 8.82
N PHE A 290 11.22 14.55 8.79
CA PHE A 290 12.07 14.20 7.67
C PHE A 290 11.25 13.83 6.44
N VAL A 291 10.09 13.19 6.65
CA VAL A 291 9.18 12.84 5.55
C VAL A 291 8.58 14.09 4.93
N VAL A 292 8.16 15.08 5.71
CA VAL A 292 7.65 16.34 5.17
C VAL A 292 8.69 17.02 4.29
N VAL A 293 9.94 17.11 4.76
CA VAL A 293 11.05 17.68 3.98
C VAL A 293 11.34 16.83 2.74
N GLY A 294 11.46 15.51 2.90
CA GLY A 294 11.73 14.57 1.81
C GLY A 294 10.65 14.59 0.73
N ALA A 295 9.37 14.61 1.10
CA ALA A 295 8.24 14.73 0.18
C ALA A 295 8.23 16.07 -0.54
N THR A 296 8.56 17.16 0.15
CA THR A 296 8.66 18.50 -0.44
C THR A 296 9.80 18.59 -1.46
N VAL A 297 10.95 17.97 -1.16
CA VAL A 297 12.10 17.89 -2.08
C VAL A 297 11.79 16.98 -3.26
N ALA A 298 11.18 15.82 -3.02
CA ALA A 298 10.75 14.92 -4.09
C ALA A 298 9.76 15.62 -5.02
N ALA A 299 8.77 16.33 -4.46
CA ALA A 299 7.83 17.10 -5.26
C ALA A 299 8.52 18.21 -6.07
N ALA A 300 9.52 18.90 -5.51
CA ALA A 300 10.28 19.92 -6.25
C ALA A 300 11.05 19.36 -7.44
N VAL A 301 11.62 18.15 -7.31
CA VAL A 301 12.36 17.48 -8.38
C VAL A 301 11.42 16.90 -9.45
N LEU A 302 10.27 16.38 -9.03
CA LEU A 302 9.32 15.71 -9.91
C LEU A 302 8.39 16.68 -10.63
N THR A 303 8.26 17.93 -10.17
CA THR A 303 7.35 18.90 -10.76
C THR A 303 8.06 19.71 -11.85
N PRO A 304 7.70 19.55 -13.14
CA PRO A 304 8.39 20.26 -14.23
C PRO A 304 8.13 21.78 -14.22
N SER A 305 6.99 22.24 -13.70
CA SER A 305 6.65 23.66 -13.64
C SER A 305 7.38 24.44 -12.54
N THR A 306 8.06 23.76 -11.60
CA THR A 306 8.85 24.35 -10.50
C THR A 306 8.13 25.48 -9.72
N ASP A 307 6.80 25.42 -9.62
CA ASP A 307 6.01 26.41 -8.89
C ASP A 307 5.58 25.88 -7.49
N PRO A 308 5.49 26.76 -6.47
CA PRO A 308 5.16 26.33 -5.11
C PRO A 308 3.78 25.67 -4.98
N PHE A 309 2.83 26.00 -5.87
CA PHE A 309 1.47 25.46 -5.80
C PHE A 309 1.45 23.99 -6.21
N THR A 310 1.94 23.66 -7.40
CA THR A 310 1.98 22.26 -7.87
C THR A 310 2.93 21.41 -7.04
N GLN A 311 4.04 21.98 -6.56
CA GLN A 311 4.93 21.34 -5.60
C GLN A 311 4.17 20.94 -4.32
N THR A 312 3.39 21.85 -3.74
CA THR A 312 2.60 21.56 -2.54
C THR A 312 1.46 20.58 -2.84
N LEU A 313 0.82 20.71 -4.00
CA LEU A 313 -0.26 19.84 -4.47
C LEU A 313 0.20 18.37 -4.58
N LEU A 314 1.46 18.13 -4.96
CA LEU A 314 2.05 16.79 -4.96
C LEU A 314 2.57 16.39 -3.57
N ALA A 315 3.23 17.28 -2.83
CA ALA A 315 3.80 16.96 -1.52
C ALA A 315 2.74 16.55 -0.48
N VAL A 316 1.57 17.19 -0.47
CA VAL A 316 0.50 16.93 0.52
C VAL A 316 -0.02 15.49 0.44
N PRO A 317 -0.43 14.96 -0.73
CA PRO A 317 -0.78 13.55 -0.90
C PRO A 317 0.34 12.59 -0.48
N LEU A 318 1.60 12.89 -0.80
CA LEU A 318 2.75 12.04 -0.43
C LEU A 318 2.91 11.92 1.09
N VAL A 319 2.84 13.04 1.82
CA VAL A 319 2.86 13.03 3.29
C VAL A 319 1.62 12.30 3.84
N GLY A 320 0.45 12.53 3.25
CA GLY A 320 -0.79 11.84 3.62
C GLY A 320 -0.69 10.32 3.45
N LEU A 321 -0.14 9.85 2.33
CA LEU A 321 0.09 8.43 2.06
C LEU A 321 1.06 7.82 3.08
N TYR A 322 2.16 8.50 3.39
CA TYR A 322 3.10 8.04 4.41
C TYR A 322 2.44 7.90 5.79
N MET A 323 1.69 8.91 6.22
CA MET A 323 1.00 8.91 7.51
C MET A 323 -0.10 7.83 7.55
N GLY A 324 -0.82 7.66 6.44
CA GLY A 324 -1.82 6.60 6.28
C GLY A 324 -1.19 5.21 6.36
N GLY A 325 -0.09 4.98 5.64
CA GLY A 325 0.65 3.72 5.66
C GLY A 325 1.20 3.37 7.05
N ALA A 326 1.82 4.34 7.74
CA ALA A 326 2.26 4.17 9.12
C ALA A 326 1.09 3.84 10.08
N GLY A 327 -0.09 4.44 9.84
CA GLY A 327 -1.31 4.14 10.60
C GLY A 327 -1.81 2.71 10.37
N VAL A 328 -1.74 2.20 9.13
CA VAL A 328 -2.07 0.81 8.81
C VAL A 328 -1.10 -0.14 9.51
N VAL A 329 0.21 0.14 9.49
CA VAL A 329 1.21 -0.67 10.19
C VAL A 329 0.89 -0.75 11.69
N LYS A 330 0.59 0.38 12.33
CA LYS A 330 0.19 0.43 13.75
C LYS A 330 -1.05 -0.43 14.04
N LEU A 331 -2.05 -0.40 13.16
CA LEU A 331 -3.25 -1.23 13.32
C LEU A 331 -2.92 -2.73 13.25
N ILE A 332 -1.98 -3.12 12.39
CA ILE A 332 -1.55 -4.51 12.25
C ILE A 332 -0.73 -4.94 13.48
N GLU A 333 0.23 -4.13 13.93
CA GLU A 333 1.02 -4.38 15.15
C GLU A 333 0.11 -4.60 16.36
N ASN A 334 -0.88 -3.73 16.57
CA ASN A 334 -1.84 -3.84 17.66
C ASN A 334 -2.69 -5.12 17.60
N ARG A 335 -3.02 -5.61 16.40
CA ARG A 335 -3.77 -6.88 16.25
C ARG A 335 -2.90 -8.08 16.62
N ARG A 336 -1.60 -8.01 16.33
CA ARG A 336 -0.63 -9.06 16.67
C ARG A 336 -0.42 -9.16 18.18
N SER A 337 -0.28 -8.03 18.88
CA SER A 337 -0.12 -8.02 20.35
C SER A 337 -1.33 -8.60 21.08
N VAL A 338 -2.55 -8.27 20.64
CA VAL A 338 -3.80 -8.81 21.22
C VAL A 338 -3.90 -10.33 21.03
N THR A 339 -3.43 -10.85 19.89
CA THR A 339 -3.46 -12.30 19.61
C THR A 339 -2.44 -13.05 20.48
N ALA A 340 -1.27 -12.46 20.72
CA ALA A 340 -0.22 -13.05 21.56
C ALA A 340 -0.58 -13.06 23.06
N GLU A 341 -1.39 -12.12 23.53
CA GLU A 341 -1.89 -12.09 24.92
C GLU A 341 -2.98 -13.15 25.21
N GLN A 342 -3.54 -13.75 24.15
CA GLN A 342 -4.64 -14.73 24.24
C GLN A 342 -4.20 -16.19 24.03
N SER A 343 -2.94 -16.42 23.65
CA SER A 343 -2.33 -17.74 23.40
C SER A 343 -1.45 -18.19 24.55
#